data_AF-A0A643CE60-F1
#
_entry.id   AF-A0A643CE60-F1
#
_cell.length_a   1.000
_cell.length_b   1.000
_cell.length_c   1.000
_cell.angle_alpha   90.00
_cell.angle_beta   90.00
_cell.angle_gamma   90.00
#
_symmetry.space_group_name_H-M   'P 1'
#
loop_
_entity.id
_entity.type
_entity.pdbx_description
1 polymer ?
#
loop_
_entity_poly.entity_id
_entity_poly.type
_entity_poly.pdbx_seq_one_letter_code
_entity_poly.pdbx_strand_id
1 'polypeptide(L)'
;MKTKWPYQLGKEVMQRLGTCLGQEGKVAELYPAIPRNTDSKPEDWDKPEHIPDPDAKKPEDWDEETDGEWEPTVIQNPEHKGEWKPRQTDNPDYKGIWIHPEIDNPEYSPDSNIYAYENFAVLGLDLWQVKSGTIFDNFLITNNEAYAEEFGSETWGVTKAAEKQMKDKQDEEQRLKEEEEKKRKEDEEDEDDDEEDEAEKVEEEEEDAAAGQAKDELQGPQHRLQGWTEA
;
A
#
# COMPACT_ATOMS: atom_id res chain seq x y z
N MET A 1 -1.24 -7.76 -39.28
CA MET A 1 -0.42 -6.78 -38.52
C MET A 1 -1.14 -5.44 -38.22
N LYS A 2 -2.45 -5.27 -38.49
CA LYS A 2 -3.15 -3.96 -38.37
C LYS A 2 -3.80 -3.65 -37.01
N THR A 3 -3.64 -4.50 -35.99
CA THR A 3 -4.46 -4.46 -34.75
C THR A 3 -3.75 -3.88 -33.53
N LYS A 4 -2.52 -3.37 -33.66
CA LYS A 4 -1.72 -2.97 -32.48
C LYS A 4 -1.90 -1.49 -32.08
N TRP A 5 -2.53 -0.65 -32.92
CA TRP A 5 -2.55 0.80 -32.71
C TRP A 5 -3.93 1.43 -32.89
N PRO A 6 -4.38 2.32 -31.99
CA PRO A 6 -5.68 2.98 -32.04
C PRO A 6 -5.71 4.21 -32.97
N TYR A 7 -4.89 4.23 -34.02
CA TYR A 7 -4.88 5.33 -35.01
C TYR A 7 -6.00 5.22 -36.05
N GLN A 8 -6.69 4.08 -36.07
CA GLN A 8 -7.89 3.91 -36.87
C GLN A 8 -9.10 3.91 -35.94
N LEU A 9 -10.17 4.57 -36.36
CA LEU A 9 -11.48 4.42 -35.72
C LEU A 9 -11.81 2.92 -35.58
N GLY A 10 -12.57 2.57 -34.54
CA GLY A 10 -13.08 1.20 -34.41
C GLY A 10 -13.81 0.79 -35.69
N LYS A 11 -13.59 -0.46 -36.13
CA LYS A 11 -14.30 -1.04 -37.28
C LYS A 11 -15.80 -1.09 -37.06
N GLU A 12 -16.19 -1.22 -35.80
CA GLU A 12 -17.56 -1.27 -35.35
C GLU A 12 -17.84 -0.10 -34.41
N VAL A 13 -19.09 0.39 -34.46
CA VAL A 13 -19.62 1.36 -33.52
C VAL A 13 -20.95 0.85 -32.98
N MET A 14 -21.25 1.21 -31.74
CA MET A 14 -22.59 1.03 -31.20
C MET A 14 -23.57 1.86 -32.01
N GLN A 15 -24.63 1.24 -32.52
CA GLN A 15 -25.69 1.95 -33.26
C GLN A 15 -26.34 3.05 -32.37
N ARG A 16 -25.98 4.32 -32.59
CA ARG A 16 -26.37 5.47 -31.72
C ARG A 16 -27.88 5.67 -31.51
N LEU A 17 -28.72 5.04 -32.32
CA LEU A 17 -30.18 5.19 -32.32
C LEU A 17 -30.91 3.84 -32.14
N GLY A 18 -30.32 2.91 -31.40
CA GLY A 18 -31.07 1.82 -30.78
C GLY A 18 -31.83 2.35 -29.57
N THR A 19 -32.90 3.13 -29.78
CA THR A 19 -33.92 3.22 -28.74
C THR A 19 -34.35 1.79 -28.41
N CYS A 20 -34.60 1.51 -27.14
CA CYS A 20 -35.31 0.31 -26.69
C CYS A 20 -36.79 0.37 -27.16
N LEU A 21 -37.03 0.70 -28.44
CA LEU A 21 -38.31 0.82 -29.12
C LEU A 21 -38.96 -0.56 -29.09
N GLY A 22 -39.69 -0.82 -28.00
CA GLY A 22 -40.37 -2.08 -27.74
C GLY A 22 -40.49 -2.49 -26.27
N GLN A 23 -39.87 -1.79 -25.31
CA GLN A 23 -39.99 -2.13 -23.88
C GLN A 23 -40.76 -1.09 -23.06
N GLU A 24 -41.83 -0.53 -23.61
CA GLU A 24 -42.90 -0.01 -22.75
C GLU A 24 -43.61 -1.21 -22.11
N GLY A 25 -43.13 -1.66 -20.95
CA GLY A 25 -43.94 -2.51 -20.06
C GLY A 25 -43.32 -3.75 -19.44
N LYS A 26 -41.99 -3.86 -19.21
CA LYS A 26 -41.45 -5.05 -18.51
C LYS A 26 -40.30 -4.75 -17.54
N VAL A 27 -40.64 -4.20 -16.39
CA VAL A 27 -39.76 -4.18 -15.20
C VAL A 27 -39.29 -5.61 -14.82
N ALA A 28 -40.08 -6.62 -15.21
CA ALA A 28 -39.79 -8.04 -15.01
C ALA A 28 -38.67 -8.62 -15.91
N GLU A 29 -38.14 -7.93 -16.92
CA GLU A 29 -37.00 -8.46 -17.72
C GLU A 29 -35.64 -7.92 -17.20
N LEU A 30 -35.65 -7.03 -16.19
CA LEU A 30 -34.47 -6.25 -15.79
C LEU A 30 -33.61 -6.93 -14.70
N TYR A 31 -34.20 -7.80 -13.89
CA TYR A 31 -33.53 -8.38 -12.72
C TYR A 31 -33.42 -9.90 -12.83
N PRO A 32 -32.23 -10.49 -12.59
CA PRO A 32 -32.05 -11.94 -12.59
C PRO A 32 -32.79 -12.64 -11.44
N ALA A 33 -33.07 -11.92 -10.35
CA ALA A 33 -33.76 -12.45 -9.19
C ALA A 33 -34.92 -11.53 -8.78
N ILE A 34 -36.09 -12.11 -8.53
CA ILE A 34 -37.32 -11.40 -8.15
C ILE A 34 -37.77 -11.81 -6.73
N PRO A 35 -38.38 -10.90 -5.94
CA PRO A 35 -38.99 -11.24 -4.67
C PRO A 35 -39.99 -12.39 -4.81
N ARG A 36 -39.86 -13.41 -3.95
CA ARG A 36 -40.82 -14.50 -3.88
C ARG A 36 -42.15 -13.97 -3.36
N ASN A 37 -43.22 -14.07 -4.15
CA ASN A 37 -44.55 -13.54 -3.83
C ASN A 37 -45.25 -14.23 -2.64
N THR A 38 -44.70 -15.32 -2.11
CA THR A 38 -45.27 -16.08 -0.99
C THR A 38 -44.61 -15.77 0.35
N ASP A 39 -43.60 -14.90 0.41
CA ASP A 39 -42.93 -14.54 1.66
C ASP A 39 -43.63 -13.32 2.30
N SER A 40 -43.82 -13.35 3.61
CA SER A 40 -44.39 -12.22 4.38
C SER A 40 -43.49 -11.93 5.57
N LYS A 41 -43.35 -10.64 5.92
CA LYS A 41 -42.53 -10.20 7.05
C LYS A 41 -43.05 -10.84 8.35
N PRO A 42 -42.20 -11.57 9.10
CA PRO A 42 -42.57 -12.06 10.42
C PRO A 42 -42.82 -10.88 11.37
N GLU A 43 -43.84 -10.99 12.23
CA GLU A 43 -44.17 -9.95 13.22
C GLU A 43 -43.02 -9.69 14.22
N ASP A 44 -42.18 -10.69 14.50
CA ASP A 44 -41.01 -10.60 15.42
C ASP A 44 -39.71 -10.13 14.74
N TRP A 45 -39.78 -9.62 13.51
CA TRP A 45 -38.58 -9.20 12.77
C TRP A 45 -38.12 -7.76 13.10
N ASP A 46 -39.06 -6.89 13.43
CA ASP A 46 -38.82 -5.45 13.59
C ASP A 46 -38.42 -5.11 15.03
N LYS A 47 -37.21 -5.51 15.41
CA LYS A 47 -36.62 -5.19 16.72
C LYS A 47 -35.77 -3.92 16.59
N PRO A 48 -35.68 -3.06 17.62
CA PRO A 48 -34.85 -1.85 17.56
C PRO A 48 -33.38 -2.20 17.33
N GLU A 49 -32.69 -1.41 16.51
CA GLU A 49 -31.27 -1.60 16.16
C GLU A 49 -30.34 -1.40 17.36
N HIS A 50 -30.73 -0.50 18.27
CA HIS A 50 -29.96 -0.14 19.45
C HIS A 50 -30.82 -0.38 20.70
N ILE A 51 -30.26 -1.09 21.67
CA ILE A 51 -30.84 -1.28 23.01
C ILE A 51 -29.87 -0.69 24.05
N PRO A 52 -30.38 -0.15 25.17
CA PRO A 52 -29.51 0.23 26.28
C PRO A 52 -28.72 -0.98 26.77
N ASP A 53 -27.42 -0.82 27.02
CA ASP A 53 -26.58 -1.88 27.55
C ASP A 53 -27.05 -2.28 28.96
N PRO A 54 -27.49 -3.53 29.18
CA PRO A 54 -27.91 -3.99 30.50
C PRO A 54 -26.78 -4.06 31.53
N ASP A 55 -25.52 -4.08 31.08
CA ASP A 55 -24.32 -4.14 31.92
C ASP A 55 -23.65 -2.75 32.10
N ALA A 56 -24.18 -1.70 31.46
CA ALA A 56 -23.66 -0.34 31.65
C ALA A 56 -23.87 0.11 33.10
N LYS A 57 -22.77 0.39 33.78
CA LYS A 57 -22.76 0.94 35.14
C LYS A 57 -22.38 2.40 35.08
N LYS A 58 -23.14 3.22 35.79
CA LYS A 58 -22.79 4.62 36.05
C LYS A 58 -21.41 4.69 36.71
N PRO A 59 -20.46 5.48 36.18
CA PRO A 59 -19.17 5.69 36.83
C PRO A 59 -19.34 6.27 38.24
N GLU A 60 -18.48 5.86 39.18
CA GLU A 60 -18.56 6.32 40.59
C GLU A 60 -18.31 7.83 40.74
N ASP A 61 -17.67 8.45 39.74
CA ASP A 61 -17.30 9.88 39.71
C ASP A 61 -18.28 10.74 38.89
N TRP A 62 -19.49 10.24 38.58
CA TRP A 62 -20.51 10.99 37.82
C TRP A 62 -21.46 11.76 38.73
N ASP A 63 -21.50 13.09 38.58
CA ASP A 63 -22.35 14.01 39.34
C ASP A 63 -23.54 14.51 38.51
N GLU A 64 -24.77 14.19 38.94
CA GLU A 64 -26.01 14.53 38.21
C GLU A 64 -26.34 16.03 38.27
N GLU A 65 -25.79 16.79 39.22
CA GLU A 65 -26.02 18.23 39.36
C GLU A 65 -25.16 19.04 38.39
N THR A 66 -23.94 18.58 38.08
CA THR A 66 -23.01 19.25 37.16
C THR A 66 -23.02 18.67 35.75
N ASP A 67 -23.18 17.34 35.60
CA ASP A 67 -23.04 16.62 34.32
C ASP A 67 -24.37 16.12 33.75
N GLY A 68 -25.46 16.19 34.54
CA GLY A 68 -26.83 15.84 34.13
C GLY A 68 -27.19 14.36 34.32
N GLU A 69 -28.39 13.97 33.86
CA GLU A 69 -28.88 12.58 33.93
C GLU A 69 -28.00 11.66 33.08
N TRP A 70 -27.40 10.65 33.71
CA TRP A 70 -26.52 9.71 33.03
C TRP A 70 -27.33 8.77 32.13
N GLU A 71 -27.02 8.76 30.84
CA GLU A 71 -27.61 7.83 29.87
C GLU A 71 -26.70 6.61 29.65
N PRO A 72 -27.23 5.37 29.75
CA PRO A 72 -26.45 4.17 29.50
C PRO A 72 -26.01 4.10 28.04
N THR A 73 -24.83 3.53 27.80
CA THR A 73 -24.33 3.31 26.43
C THR A 73 -25.29 2.41 25.67
N VAL A 74 -25.60 2.77 24.42
CA VAL A 74 -26.44 1.96 23.54
C VAL A 74 -25.59 0.89 22.85
N ILE A 75 -25.98 -0.38 22.97
CA ILE A 75 -25.36 -1.50 22.26
C ILE A 75 -26.22 -1.93 21.09
N GLN A 76 -25.60 -2.54 20.08
CA GLN A 76 -26.33 -3.13 18.96
C GLN A 76 -27.15 -4.32 19.46
N ASN A 77 -28.45 -4.31 19.21
CA ASN A 77 -29.33 -5.38 19.61
C ASN A 77 -28.98 -6.67 18.85
N PRO A 78 -28.57 -7.75 19.55
CA PRO A 78 -28.22 -9.01 18.89
C PRO A 78 -29.42 -9.66 18.19
N GLU A 79 -30.64 -9.28 18.54
CA GLU A 79 -31.86 -9.75 17.90
C GLU A 79 -32.33 -8.88 16.72
N HIS A 80 -31.67 -7.75 16.44
CA HIS A 80 -31.97 -6.92 15.28
C HIS A 80 -31.48 -7.60 13.99
N LYS A 81 -32.43 -8.07 13.18
CA LYS A 81 -32.15 -8.82 11.94
C LYS A 81 -32.06 -7.91 10.70
N GLY A 82 -32.03 -6.58 10.88
CA GLY A 82 -32.03 -5.59 9.81
C GLY A 82 -33.39 -5.43 9.12
N GLU A 83 -33.44 -4.62 8.06
CA GLU A 83 -34.65 -4.48 7.24
C GLU A 83 -35.03 -5.82 6.59
N TRP A 84 -36.26 -6.29 6.82
CA TRP A 84 -36.73 -7.54 6.22
C TRP A 84 -36.77 -7.42 4.69
N LYS A 85 -36.09 -8.35 4.00
CA LYS A 85 -36.15 -8.50 2.54
C LYS A 85 -36.72 -9.88 2.20
N PRO A 86 -37.72 -9.96 1.30
CA PRO A 86 -38.26 -11.25 0.86
C PRO A 86 -37.17 -12.08 0.19
N ARG A 87 -37.24 -13.41 0.31
CA ARG A 87 -36.34 -14.31 -0.41
C ARG A 87 -36.45 -14.08 -1.91
N GLN A 88 -35.31 -14.00 -2.58
CA GLN A 88 -35.26 -13.84 -4.03
C GLN A 88 -35.29 -15.21 -4.72
N THR A 89 -36.02 -15.32 -5.83
CA THR A 89 -36.07 -16.52 -6.69
C THR A 89 -35.61 -16.14 -8.09
N ASP A 90 -35.02 -17.08 -8.82
CA ASP A 90 -34.62 -16.88 -10.21
C ASP A 90 -35.82 -16.43 -11.05
N ASN A 91 -35.59 -15.39 -11.84
CA ASN A 91 -36.61 -14.82 -12.70
C ASN A 91 -36.65 -15.58 -14.04
N PRO A 92 -37.71 -16.35 -14.34
CA PRO A 92 -37.81 -17.12 -15.58
C PRO A 92 -37.90 -16.24 -16.84
N ASP A 93 -38.27 -14.97 -16.69
CA ASP A 93 -38.39 -14.01 -17.79
C ASP A 93 -37.10 -13.19 -18.03
N TYR A 94 -36.05 -13.43 -17.24
CA TYR A 94 -34.78 -12.72 -17.40
C TYR A 94 -34.02 -13.18 -18.64
N LYS A 95 -33.83 -12.27 -19.61
CA LYS A 95 -33.17 -12.54 -20.90
C LYS A 95 -31.68 -12.20 -20.93
N GLY A 96 -31.10 -11.84 -19.78
CA GLY A 96 -29.74 -11.34 -19.69
C GLY A 96 -29.66 -9.82 -19.85
N ILE A 97 -28.46 -9.29 -19.62
CA ILE A 97 -28.18 -7.87 -19.82
C ILE A 97 -28.28 -7.60 -21.32
N TRP A 98 -29.11 -6.62 -21.70
CA TRP A 98 -29.20 -6.19 -23.10
C TRP A 98 -27.84 -5.64 -23.55
N ILE A 99 -27.22 -6.31 -24.53
CA ILE A 99 -25.99 -5.87 -25.17
C ILE A 99 -26.38 -5.14 -26.45
N HIS A 100 -25.89 -3.91 -26.60
CA HIS A 100 -26.19 -3.09 -27.76
C HIS A 100 -25.56 -3.70 -29.02
N PRO A 101 -26.29 -3.81 -30.15
CA PRO A 101 -25.73 -4.37 -31.37
C PRO A 101 -24.60 -3.48 -31.90
N GLU A 102 -23.51 -4.13 -32.28
CA GLU A 102 -22.37 -3.53 -32.97
C GLU A 102 -22.67 -3.50 -34.47
N ILE A 103 -22.52 -2.34 -35.09
CA ILE A 103 -22.68 -2.15 -36.54
C ILE A 103 -21.37 -1.67 -37.15
N ASP A 104 -21.17 -1.95 -38.44
CA ASP A 104 -20.04 -1.43 -39.18
C ASP A 104 -20.00 0.10 -39.09
N ASN A 105 -18.83 0.64 -38.74
CA ASN A 105 -18.63 2.07 -38.60
C ASN A 105 -18.47 2.71 -39.99
N PRO A 106 -19.41 3.58 -40.43
CA PRO A 106 -19.29 4.24 -41.73
C PRO A 106 -18.09 5.20 -41.81
N GLU A 107 -17.58 5.67 -40.67
CA GLU A 107 -16.41 6.53 -40.58
C GLU A 107 -15.08 5.74 -40.54
N TYR A 108 -15.13 4.40 -40.51
CA TYR A 108 -13.93 3.58 -40.56
C TYR A 108 -13.36 3.54 -41.98
N SER A 109 -12.11 4.00 -42.13
CA SER A 109 -11.35 3.84 -43.36
C SER A 109 -9.95 3.27 -43.06
N PRO A 110 -9.56 2.14 -43.70
CA PRO A 110 -8.24 1.56 -43.48
C PRO A 110 -7.17 2.36 -44.21
N ASP A 111 -6.48 3.25 -43.49
CA ASP A 111 -5.29 3.93 -44.01
C ASP A 111 -4.08 2.98 -44.06
N SER A 112 -3.39 2.96 -45.20
CA SER A 112 -2.18 2.17 -45.43
C SER A 112 -0.90 2.98 -45.23
N ASN A 113 -0.98 4.33 -45.19
CA ASN A 113 0.15 5.24 -45.09
C ASN A 113 0.43 5.70 -43.65
N ILE A 114 -0.15 5.06 -42.64
CA ILE A 114 0.05 5.41 -41.22
C ILE A 114 1.54 5.36 -40.82
N TYR A 115 2.33 4.51 -41.47
CA TYR A 115 3.78 4.39 -41.22
C TYR A 115 4.62 5.48 -41.92
N ALA A 116 4.05 6.16 -42.92
CA ALA A 116 4.76 7.10 -43.76
C ALA A 116 4.66 8.51 -43.17
N TYR A 117 5.82 9.13 -42.98
CA TYR A 117 5.94 10.51 -42.53
C TYR A 117 6.60 11.34 -43.64
N GLU A 118 6.32 12.65 -43.66
CA GLU A 118 6.86 13.54 -44.70
C GLU A 118 8.39 13.69 -44.60
N ASN A 119 8.91 13.92 -43.38
CA ASN A 119 10.33 14.10 -43.13
C ASN A 119 10.67 13.89 -41.65
N PHE A 120 11.80 13.23 -41.38
CA PHE A 120 12.43 13.16 -40.06
C PHE A 120 13.80 13.84 -40.11
N ALA A 121 13.93 14.99 -39.45
CA ALA A 121 15.16 15.79 -39.47
C ALA A 121 15.87 15.88 -38.10
N VAL A 122 15.16 15.65 -37.01
CA VAL A 122 15.65 15.89 -35.66
C VAL A 122 15.47 14.64 -34.81
N LEU A 123 16.55 14.22 -34.13
CA LEU A 123 16.50 13.25 -33.05
C LEU A 123 16.51 14.03 -31.73
N GLY A 124 15.42 13.94 -30.96
CA GLY A 124 15.29 14.56 -29.65
C GLY A 124 15.13 13.49 -28.56
N LEU A 125 15.77 13.70 -27.41
CA LEU A 125 15.59 12.90 -26.21
C LEU A 125 14.94 13.77 -25.15
N ASP A 126 13.61 13.65 -25.02
CA ASP A 126 12.83 14.33 -23.99
C ASP A 126 12.29 13.27 -23.02
N LEU A 127 12.82 13.28 -21.80
CA LEU A 127 12.52 12.28 -20.77
C LEU A 127 12.57 12.90 -19.38
N TRP A 128 11.72 12.38 -18.49
CA TRP A 128 11.71 12.74 -17.08
C TRP A 128 12.43 11.66 -16.26
N GLN A 129 13.43 12.05 -15.46
CA GLN A 129 14.17 11.15 -14.58
C GLN A 129 14.18 11.65 -13.14
N VAL A 130 13.93 10.76 -12.18
CA VAL A 130 14.04 11.06 -10.73
C VAL A 130 15.46 10.82 -10.24
N LYS A 131 16.06 9.68 -10.61
CA LYS A 131 17.45 9.32 -10.30
C LYS A 131 18.27 9.35 -11.59
N SER A 132 19.39 10.05 -11.59
CA SER A 132 20.34 10.07 -12.72
C SER A 132 21.19 8.80 -12.76
N GLY A 133 21.73 8.48 -13.94
CA GLY A 133 22.62 7.32 -14.14
C GLY A 133 22.41 6.56 -15.45
N THR A 134 21.37 6.89 -16.21
CA THR A 134 21.13 6.27 -17.52
C THR A 134 22.08 6.84 -18.57
N ILE A 135 22.75 5.94 -19.32
CA ILE A 135 23.64 6.28 -20.42
C ILE A 135 23.00 5.77 -21.71
N PHE A 136 22.82 6.66 -22.69
CA PHE A 136 22.36 6.30 -24.03
C PHE A 136 23.54 6.44 -25.01
N ASP A 137 23.79 5.39 -25.80
CA ASP A 137 24.82 5.37 -26.83
C ASP A 137 24.33 4.56 -28.05
N ASN A 138 25.09 4.63 -29.14
CA ASN A 138 24.92 3.85 -30.38
C ASN A 138 23.62 4.15 -31.14
N PHE A 139 23.25 5.44 -31.25
CA PHE A 139 22.11 5.86 -32.08
C PHE A 139 22.33 5.51 -33.55
N LEU A 140 21.41 4.72 -34.12
CA LEU A 140 21.39 4.37 -35.54
C LEU A 140 19.99 4.62 -36.12
N ILE A 141 19.92 5.36 -37.23
CA ILE A 141 18.72 5.53 -38.05
C ILE A 141 19.04 5.01 -39.45
N THR A 142 18.37 3.94 -39.87
CA THR A 142 18.57 3.32 -41.20
C THR A 142 17.26 2.77 -41.76
N ASN A 143 17.23 2.51 -43.06
CA ASN A 143 16.12 1.88 -43.78
C ASN A 143 16.32 0.39 -44.05
N ASN A 144 17.47 -0.18 -43.64
CA ASN A 144 17.82 -1.58 -43.86
C ASN A 144 17.89 -2.34 -42.53
N GLU A 145 16.99 -3.31 -42.37
CA GLU A 145 16.90 -4.14 -41.17
C GLU A 145 18.14 -5.00 -40.95
N ALA A 146 18.72 -5.57 -42.01
CA ALA A 146 19.91 -6.42 -41.90
C ALA A 146 21.13 -5.63 -41.42
N TYR A 147 21.32 -4.41 -41.93
CA TYR A 147 22.41 -3.54 -41.50
C TYR A 147 22.25 -3.09 -40.04
N ALA A 148 21.00 -2.86 -39.59
CA ALA A 148 20.73 -2.53 -38.19
C ALA A 148 21.09 -3.67 -37.25
N GLU A 149 20.83 -4.93 -37.65
CA GLU A 149 21.17 -6.12 -36.88
C GLU A 149 22.69 -6.35 -36.81
N GLU A 150 23.40 -6.16 -37.93
CA GLU A 150 24.86 -6.24 -37.99
C GLU A 150 25.50 -5.19 -37.06
N PHE A 151 25.09 -3.92 -37.19
CA PHE A 151 25.60 -2.85 -36.33
C PHE A 151 25.30 -3.09 -34.84
N GLY A 152 24.10 -3.60 -34.51
CA GLY A 152 23.73 -3.95 -33.14
C GLY A 152 24.55 -5.11 -32.57
N SER A 153 24.92 -6.07 -33.42
CA SER A 153 25.77 -7.20 -33.03
C SER A 153 27.22 -6.77 -32.82
N GLU A 154 27.73 -5.85 -33.63
CA GLU A 154 29.09 -5.29 -33.53
C GLU A 154 29.26 -4.34 -32.34
N THR A 155 28.22 -3.59 -31.99
CA THR A 155 28.24 -2.65 -30.86
C THR A 155 27.80 -3.33 -29.55
N TRP A 156 26.50 -3.32 -29.26
CA TRP A 156 25.94 -3.88 -28.03
C TRP A 156 26.27 -5.37 -27.84
N GLY A 157 26.26 -6.14 -28.94
CA GLY A 157 26.59 -7.57 -28.91
C GLY A 157 27.99 -7.89 -28.36
N VAL A 158 28.97 -7.01 -28.60
CA VAL A 158 30.34 -7.14 -28.09
C VAL A 158 30.44 -6.63 -26.66
N THR A 159 29.85 -5.46 -26.36
CA THR A 159 29.98 -4.82 -25.06
C THR A 159 29.26 -5.57 -23.93
N LYS A 160 28.08 -6.15 -24.20
CA LYS A 160 27.22 -6.78 -23.18
C LYS A 160 27.92 -7.85 -22.33
N ALA A 161 28.83 -8.63 -22.94
CA ALA A 161 29.49 -9.74 -22.26
C ALA A 161 30.60 -9.23 -21.34
N ALA A 162 31.40 -8.26 -21.81
CA ALA A 162 32.47 -7.65 -21.03
C ALA A 162 31.89 -6.76 -19.91
N GLU A 163 30.84 -6.00 -20.21
CA GLU A 163 30.12 -5.17 -19.24
C GLU A 163 29.58 -6.03 -18.09
N LYS A 164 28.88 -7.14 -18.43
CA LYS A 164 28.38 -8.06 -17.42
C LYS A 164 29.51 -8.64 -16.56
N GLN A 165 30.61 -9.06 -17.17
CA GLN A 165 31.75 -9.59 -16.40
C GLN A 165 32.38 -8.57 -15.47
N MET A 166 32.49 -7.30 -15.88
CA MET A 166 33.00 -6.24 -14.99
C MET A 166 32.00 -5.94 -13.88
N LYS A 167 30.70 -5.92 -14.19
CA LYS A 167 29.66 -5.74 -13.19
C LYS A 167 29.67 -6.86 -12.16
N ASP A 168 29.72 -8.11 -12.59
CA ASP A 168 29.76 -9.27 -11.68
C ASP A 168 30.98 -9.22 -10.75
N LYS A 169 32.14 -8.74 -11.24
CA LYS A 169 33.34 -8.53 -10.41
C LYS A 169 33.18 -7.38 -9.41
N GLN A 170 32.60 -6.27 -9.83
CA GLN A 170 32.35 -5.12 -8.97
C GLN A 170 31.31 -5.42 -7.90
N ASP A 171 30.24 -6.13 -8.26
CA ASP A 171 29.19 -6.56 -7.34
C ASP A 171 29.77 -7.51 -6.27
N GLU A 172 30.66 -8.43 -6.65
CA GLU A 172 31.34 -9.34 -5.71
C GLU A 172 32.28 -8.58 -4.76
N GLU A 173 33.08 -7.65 -5.28
CA GLU A 173 33.97 -6.81 -4.46
C GLU A 173 33.17 -5.90 -3.51
N GLN A 174 32.06 -5.33 -3.98
CA GLN A 174 31.18 -4.50 -3.17
C GLN A 174 30.50 -5.34 -2.09
N ARG A 175 30.03 -6.55 -2.40
CA ARG A 175 29.45 -7.46 -1.40
C ARG A 175 30.45 -7.82 -0.31
N LEU A 176 31.70 -8.13 -0.68
CA LEU A 176 32.77 -8.39 0.29
C LEU A 176 33.06 -7.18 1.18
N LYS A 177 33.09 -5.96 0.61
CA LYS A 177 33.27 -4.72 1.39
C LYS A 177 32.10 -4.44 2.32
N GLU A 178 30.87 -4.66 1.87
CA GLU A 178 29.67 -4.49 2.69
C GLU A 178 29.63 -5.52 3.84
N GLU A 179 30.03 -6.77 3.58
CA GLU A 179 30.18 -7.80 4.62
C GLU A 179 31.29 -7.45 5.62
N GLU A 180 32.44 -6.96 5.16
CA GLU A 180 33.55 -6.53 6.02
C GLU A 180 33.19 -5.27 6.83
N GLU A 181 32.48 -4.30 6.24
CA GLU A 181 31.98 -3.11 6.94
C GLU A 181 30.90 -3.47 7.96
N LYS A 182 30.00 -4.41 7.64
CA LYS A 182 29.00 -4.90 8.60
C LYS A 182 29.66 -5.60 9.76
N LYS A 183 30.64 -6.46 9.48
CA LYS A 183 31.41 -7.13 10.53
C LYS A 183 32.17 -6.12 11.40
N ARG A 184 32.79 -5.11 10.80
CA ARG A 184 33.48 -4.05 11.57
C ARG A 184 32.52 -3.26 12.46
N LYS A 185 31.29 -2.98 11.98
CA LYS A 185 30.27 -2.31 12.80
C LYS A 185 29.76 -3.19 13.94
N GLU A 186 29.59 -4.50 13.70
CA GLU A 186 29.23 -5.46 14.75
C GLU A 186 30.36 -5.58 15.79
N ASP A 187 31.62 -5.68 15.35
CA ASP A 187 32.79 -5.71 16.25
C ASP A 187 32.94 -4.36 17.03
N GLU A 188 32.66 -3.21 16.40
CA GLU A 188 32.64 -1.87 17.07
C GLU A 188 31.48 -1.73 18.07
N GLU A 189 30.28 -2.25 17.75
CA GLU A 189 29.11 -2.25 18.65
C GLU A 189 29.31 -3.18 19.85
N ASP A 190 29.90 -4.37 19.65
CA ASP A 190 30.23 -5.32 20.72
C ASP A 190 31.34 -4.76 21.66
N GLU A 191 32.35 -4.06 21.11
CA GLU A 191 33.40 -3.40 21.92
C GLU A 191 32.85 -2.21 22.74
N ASP A 192 31.92 -1.43 22.19
CA ASP A 192 31.26 -0.34 22.92
C ASP A 192 30.36 -0.87 24.06
N ASP A 193 29.60 -1.96 23.84
CA ASP A 193 28.79 -2.63 24.87
C ASP A 193 29.68 -3.23 25.98
N ASP A 194 30.81 -3.87 25.64
CA ASP A 194 31.76 -4.43 26.61
C ASP A 194 32.46 -3.32 27.45
N GLU A 195 32.78 -2.16 26.87
CA GLU A 195 33.32 -1.00 27.61
C GLU A 195 32.28 -0.37 28.56
N GLU A 196 31.00 -0.32 28.16
CA GLU A 196 29.90 0.19 29.01
C GLU A 196 29.63 -0.76 30.19
N ASP A 197 29.61 -2.08 29.95
CA ASP A 197 29.45 -3.12 30.98
C ASP A 197 30.61 -3.15 31.99
N GLU A 198 31.85 -2.96 31.54
CA GLU A 198 33.01 -2.87 32.44
C GLU A 198 33.06 -1.55 33.22
N ALA A 199 32.59 -0.44 32.64
CA ALA A 199 32.45 0.82 33.37
C ALA A 199 31.38 0.72 34.48
N GLU A 200 30.23 0.08 34.21
CA GLU A 200 29.15 -0.10 35.18
C GLU A 200 29.58 -1.00 36.35
N LYS A 201 30.33 -2.08 36.08
CA LYS A 201 30.91 -2.94 37.14
C LYS A 201 31.90 -2.20 38.03
N VAL A 202 32.73 -1.32 37.46
CA VAL A 202 33.70 -0.53 38.25
C VAL A 202 32.96 0.46 39.15
N GLU A 203 31.87 1.07 38.68
CA GLU A 203 31.03 1.94 39.52
C GLU A 203 30.33 1.16 40.65
N GLU A 204 29.77 -0.03 40.39
CA GLU A 204 29.17 -0.88 41.43
C GLU A 204 30.19 -1.32 42.49
N GLU A 205 31.42 -1.69 42.08
CA GLU A 205 32.48 -2.08 43.02
C GLU A 205 32.95 -0.88 43.89
N GLU A 206 32.99 0.34 43.35
CA GLU A 206 33.28 1.54 44.14
C GLU A 206 32.16 1.88 45.14
N GLU A 207 30.89 1.70 44.76
CA GLU A 207 29.74 1.89 45.65
C GLU A 207 29.70 0.84 46.79
N ASP A 208 29.96 -0.43 46.49
CA ASP A 208 30.02 -1.50 47.50
C ASP A 208 31.22 -1.34 48.44
N ALA A 209 32.37 -0.86 47.94
CA ALA A 209 33.53 -0.52 48.76
C ALA A 209 33.22 0.65 49.73
N ALA A 210 32.47 1.66 49.27
CA ALA A 210 32.01 2.77 50.11
C ALA A 210 30.97 2.30 51.16
N ALA A 211 30.06 1.40 50.79
CA ALA A 211 29.08 0.81 51.71
C ALA A 211 29.72 -0.14 52.74
N GLY A 212 30.82 -0.81 52.39
CA GLY A 212 31.61 -1.63 53.30
C GLY A 212 32.30 -0.82 54.40
N GLN A 213 32.85 0.35 54.08
CA GLN A 213 33.44 1.26 55.08
C GLN A 213 32.40 1.87 56.02
N ALA A 214 31.18 2.16 55.54
CA ALA A 214 30.10 2.72 56.36
C ALA A 214 29.56 1.75 57.44
N LYS A 215 29.74 0.43 57.26
CA LYS A 215 29.26 -0.58 58.22
C LYS A 215 30.22 -0.86 59.38
N ASP A 216 31.49 -0.44 59.28
CA ASP A 216 32.46 -0.53 60.39
C ASP A 216 32.39 0.71 61.32
N GLU A 217 31.84 1.83 60.86
CA GLU A 217 31.73 3.10 61.62
C GLU A 217 30.44 3.28 62.45
N LEU A 218 29.53 2.30 62.48
CA LEU A 218 28.29 2.35 63.27
C LEU A 218 28.45 1.72 64.67
N GLN A 219 29.55 2.02 65.36
CA GLN A 219 29.70 1.72 66.78
C GLN A 219 30.67 2.70 67.51
N GLY A 220 30.31 3.97 67.65
CA GLY A 220 31.00 4.82 68.64
C GLY A 220 30.58 6.30 68.67
N PRO A 221 30.54 6.96 69.84
CA PRO A 221 29.51 7.95 70.17
C PRO A 221 29.95 9.42 70.16
N GLN A 222 28.98 10.29 69.87
CA GLN A 222 29.11 11.74 69.72
C GLN A 222 29.49 12.48 71.01
N HIS A 223 30.45 13.41 70.91
CA HIS A 223 30.63 14.49 71.88
C HIS A 223 30.70 15.87 71.20
N ARG A 224 29.95 16.80 71.78
CA ARG A 224 29.54 18.12 71.26
C ARG A 224 30.63 19.20 71.39
N LEU A 225 30.77 19.91 70.26
CA LEU A 225 31.51 21.12 69.88
C LEU A 225 31.90 22.16 70.95
N GLN A 226 33.13 22.68 70.82
CA GLN A 226 33.58 24.00 71.27
C GLN A 226 34.16 24.79 70.09
N GLY A 227 33.97 26.10 70.11
CA GLY A 227 34.62 27.07 69.22
C GLY A 227 33.58 28.03 68.61
N TRP A 228 33.76 29.34 68.57
CA TRP A 228 34.99 30.12 68.59
C TRP A 228 34.64 31.61 68.85
N THR A 229 35.62 32.35 69.34
CA THR A 229 35.78 33.82 69.32
C THR A 229 35.52 34.40 67.91
N GLU A 230 35.07 35.64 67.67
CA GLU A 230 35.50 36.97 68.16
C GLU A 230 34.54 38.05 67.57
N ALA A 231 34.48 39.24 68.20
CA ALA A 231 33.77 40.50 67.83
C ALA A 231 32.33 40.70 68.33
#